data_AF-A0A2V6ACJ7-F1
#
_entry.id   AF-A0A2V6ACJ7-F1
#
_cell.length_a   1.000
_cell.length_b   1.000
_cell.length_c   1.000
_cell.angle_alpha   90.00
_cell.angle_beta   90.00
_cell.angle_gamma   90.00
#
_symmetry.space_group_name_H-M   'P 1'
#
loop_
_entity.id
_entity.type
_entity.pdbx_description
1 polymer ?
#
loop_
_entity_poly.entity_id
_entity_poly.type
_entity_poly.pdbx_seq_one_letter_code
_entity_poly.pdbx_strand_id
1 'polypeptide(L)'
;MTALAAEVGLFAIGLDANWEVISDACKKPKPNLSLAYIHFVVTPQSVAALPVCDVVLCLSIYHQWHREFGHEGAQQILRILGTKARKRLFFEPASKQSRYGPKPPAFADSDERSIIDYNHGMLGALFGNENVEFLGATTASRSELVRYLFTIQMQP
;
A
#
# COMPACT_ATOMS: atom_id res chain seq x y z
N MET A 1 -0.26 -2.60 12.28
CA MET A 1 -1.63 -2.67 11.74
C MET A 1 -2.19 -4.08 11.68
N THR A 2 -1.48 -5.08 11.15
CA THR A 2 -2.00 -6.45 11.02
C THR A 2 -2.50 -7.05 12.35
N ALA A 3 -1.75 -6.88 13.44
CA ALA A 3 -2.19 -7.34 14.77
C ALA A 3 -3.44 -6.61 15.27
N LEU A 4 -3.50 -5.28 15.12
CA LEU A 4 -4.67 -4.47 15.48
C LEU A 4 -5.92 -4.92 14.72
N ALA A 5 -5.80 -5.25 13.43
CA ALA A 5 -6.91 -5.78 12.65
C ALA A 5 -7.41 -7.12 13.22
N ALA A 6 -6.50 -8.00 13.65
CA ALA A 6 -6.87 -9.25 14.27
C ALA A 6 -7.49 -9.07 15.67
N GLU A 7 -7.02 -8.10 16.46
CA GLU A 7 -7.57 -7.75 17.77
C GLU A 7 -9.02 -7.26 17.69
N VAL A 8 -9.41 -6.62 16.58
CA VAL A 8 -10.81 -6.23 16.33
C VAL A 8 -11.64 -7.33 15.65
N GLY A 9 -11.12 -8.57 15.60
CA GLY A 9 -11.86 -9.76 15.15
C GLY A 9 -11.74 -10.10 13.66
N LEU A 10 -10.86 -9.43 12.90
CA LEU A 10 -10.63 -9.76 11.48
C LEU A 10 -9.60 -10.88 11.33
N PHE A 11 -9.71 -11.67 10.27
CA PHE A 11 -8.59 -12.49 9.83
C PHE A 11 -7.58 -11.59 9.08
N ALA A 12 -6.34 -11.53 9.57
CA ALA A 12 -5.34 -10.61 9.05
C ALA A 12 -4.06 -11.33 8.63
N ILE A 13 -3.54 -10.96 7.46
CA ILE A 13 -2.27 -11.46 6.91
C ILE A 13 -1.31 -10.28 6.77
N GLY A 14 -0.14 -10.36 7.40
CA GLY A 14 0.94 -9.39 7.28
C GLY A 14 2.03 -9.93 6.37
N LEU A 15 2.50 -9.10 5.43
CA LEU A 15 3.52 -9.44 4.46
C LEU A 15 4.69 -8.49 4.63
N ASP A 16 5.91 -9.02 4.62
CA ASP A 16 7.14 -8.23 4.58
C ASP A 16 8.24 -9.01 3.84
N ALA A 17 9.13 -8.28 3.17
CA ALA A 17 10.29 -8.84 2.48
C ALA A 17 11.49 -9.02 3.43
N ASN A 18 11.46 -8.40 4.61
CA ASN A 18 12.49 -8.56 5.62
C ASN A 18 12.13 -9.69 6.60
N TRP A 19 12.90 -10.77 6.54
CA TRP A 19 12.74 -11.91 7.45
C TRP A 19 12.83 -11.55 8.93
N GLU A 20 13.68 -10.60 9.32
CA GLU A 20 13.85 -10.20 10.72
C GLU A 20 12.56 -9.56 11.26
N VAL A 21 11.92 -8.70 10.46
CA VAL A 21 10.63 -8.08 10.79
C VAL A 21 9.55 -9.13 11.01
N ILE A 22 9.48 -10.14 10.13
CA ILE A 22 8.52 -11.24 10.24
C ILE A 22 8.83 -12.10 11.47
N SER A 23 10.10 -12.48 11.68
CA SER A 23 10.53 -13.28 12.81
C SER A 23 10.16 -12.61 14.13
N ASP A 24 10.44 -11.31 14.27
CA ASP A 24 10.11 -10.54 15.47
C ASP A 24 8.62 -10.33 15.66
N ALA A 25 7.84 -10.21 14.58
CA ALA A 25 6.39 -10.15 14.65
C ALA A 25 5.77 -11.46 15.18
N CYS A 26 6.35 -12.61 14.81
CA CYS A 26 5.94 -13.95 15.23
C CYS A 26 6.33 -14.31 16.67
N LYS A 27 7.43 -13.76 17.20
CA LYS A 27 7.87 -14.00 18.59
C LYS A 27 6.92 -13.41 19.65
N LYS A 28 6.08 -12.44 19.27
CA LYS A 28 5.17 -11.77 20.19
C LYS A 28 3.95 -12.67 20.42
N PRO A 29 3.71 -13.16 21.66
CA PRO A 29 2.57 -14.02 21.94
C PRO A 29 1.27 -13.28 21.66
N LYS A 30 0.43 -13.87 20.82
CA LYS A 30 -0.87 -13.33 20.41
C LYS A 30 -1.92 -14.45 20.45
N PRO A 31 -2.17 -15.02 21.64
CA PRO A 31 -3.12 -16.12 21.76
C PRO A 31 -4.50 -15.67 21.29
N ASN A 32 -5.20 -16.56 20.59
CA ASN A 32 -6.58 -16.36 20.12
C ASN A 32 -6.78 -15.26 19.07
N LEU A 33 -5.73 -14.81 18.39
CA LEU A 33 -5.86 -13.90 17.24
C LEU A 33 -5.85 -14.68 15.91
N SER A 34 -6.78 -14.34 15.02
CA SER A 34 -6.83 -14.80 13.63
C SER A 34 -5.79 -14.06 12.79
N LEU A 35 -4.52 -14.41 12.96
CA LEU A 35 -3.38 -13.64 12.45
C LEU A 35 -2.31 -14.54 11.83
N ALA A 36 -1.86 -14.18 10.63
CA ALA A 36 -0.69 -14.80 9.99
C ALA A 36 0.32 -13.73 9.56
N TYR A 37 1.61 -14.08 9.60
CA TYR A 37 2.69 -13.31 9.01
C TYR A 37 3.41 -14.18 7.98
N ILE A 38 3.70 -13.60 6.81
CA ILE A 38 4.30 -14.31 5.70
C ILE A 38 5.51 -13.49 5.22
N HIS A 39 6.67 -14.14 5.19
CA HIS A 39 7.83 -13.59 4.50
C HIS A 39 7.62 -13.74 2.99
N PHE A 40 7.44 -12.61 2.31
CA PHE A 40 7.10 -12.61 0.89
C PHE A 40 7.56 -11.31 0.23
N VAL A 41 8.30 -11.45 -0.88
CA VAL A 41 8.71 -10.32 -1.69
C VAL A 41 7.68 -10.08 -2.78
N VAL A 42 7.01 -8.93 -2.74
CA VAL A 42 6.04 -8.53 -3.76
C VAL A 42 6.77 -7.90 -4.95
N THR A 43 6.62 -8.54 -6.11
CA THR A 43 7.16 -8.12 -7.40
C THR A 43 6.05 -8.19 -8.47
N PRO A 44 6.27 -7.66 -9.68
CA PRO A 44 5.29 -7.78 -10.77
C PRO A 44 4.93 -9.23 -11.11
N GLN A 45 5.81 -10.20 -10.83
CA GLN A 45 5.60 -11.62 -11.08
C GLN A 45 4.97 -12.34 -9.88
N SER A 46 5.32 -11.96 -8.64
CA SER A 46 4.89 -12.69 -7.44
C SER A 46 3.53 -12.22 -6.91
N VAL A 47 3.13 -10.97 -7.17
CA VAL A 47 1.90 -10.37 -6.64
C VAL A 47 0.63 -11.17 -6.97
N ALA A 48 0.61 -11.89 -8.10
CA ALA A 48 -0.51 -12.74 -8.49
C ALA A 48 -0.74 -13.94 -7.55
N ALA A 49 0.27 -14.37 -6.78
CA ALA A 49 0.16 -15.47 -5.82
C ALA A 49 -0.49 -15.06 -4.49
N LEU A 50 -0.71 -13.76 -4.26
CA LEU A 50 -1.34 -13.28 -3.03
C LEU A 50 -2.81 -13.76 -2.94
N PRO A 51 -3.31 -14.04 -1.72
CA PRO A 51 -4.70 -14.41 -1.50
C PRO A 51 -5.64 -13.25 -1.83
N VAL A 52 -6.89 -13.58 -2.13
CA VAL A 52 -7.97 -12.60 -2.23
C VAL A 52 -8.51 -12.31 -0.84
N CYS A 53 -8.60 -11.04 -0.47
CA CYS A 53 -9.08 -10.54 0.81
C CYS A 53 -10.23 -9.55 0.61
N ASP A 54 -11.06 -9.32 1.62
CA ASP A 54 -12.08 -8.25 1.54
C ASP A 54 -11.46 -6.86 1.47
N VAL A 55 -10.38 -6.65 2.24
CA VAL A 55 -9.65 -5.39 2.33
C VAL A 55 -8.16 -5.64 2.15
N VAL A 56 -7.51 -4.78 1.36
CA VAL A 56 -6.05 -4.75 1.19
C VAL A 56 -5.51 -3.41 1.64
N LEU A 57 -4.42 -3.43 2.42
CA LEU A 57 -3.71 -2.24 2.86
C LEU A 57 -2.36 -2.15 2.12
N CYS A 58 -2.25 -1.24 1.15
CA CYS A 58 -1.04 -0.94 0.40
C CYS A 58 -0.44 0.37 0.92
N LEU A 59 0.22 0.28 2.07
CA LEU A 59 0.66 1.46 2.82
C LEU A 59 2.16 1.65 2.71
N SER A 60 2.58 2.85 2.33
CA SER A 60 3.97 3.29 2.49
C SER A 60 5.04 2.45 1.76
N ILE A 61 4.65 1.67 0.74
CA ILE A 61 5.54 0.73 0.02
C ILE A 61 5.69 1.02 -1.48
N TYR A 62 4.72 1.68 -2.11
CA TYR A 62 4.67 1.88 -3.57
C TYR A 62 5.93 2.54 -4.15
N HIS A 63 6.51 3.53 -3.46
CA HIS A 63 7.74 4.19 -3.89
C HIS A 63 8.95 3.25 -3.98
N GLN A 64 8.99 2.17 -3.19
CA GLN A 64 10.05 1.17 -3.27
C GLN A 64 9.91 0.32 -4.54
N TRP A 65 8.68 -0.09 -4.87
CA TRP A 65 8.40 -0.76 -6.14
C TRP A 65 8.69 0.14 -7.33
N HIS A 66 8.37 1.44 -7.22
CA HIS A 66 8.67 2.40 -8.26
C HIS A 66 10.18 2.55 -8.49
N ARG A 67 10.96 2.59 -7.41
CA ARG A 67 12.43 2.65 -7.50
C ARG A 67 13.00 1.39 -8.14
N GLU A 68 12.47 0.22 -7.79
CA GLU A 68 12.98 -1.09 -8.22
C GLU A 68 12.54 -1.48 -9.63
N PHE A 69 11.25 -1.30 -9.95
CA PHE A 69 10.62 -1.80 -11.17
C PHE A 69 10.16 -0.68 -12.12
N GLY A 70 10.43 0.57 -11.78
CA GLY A 70 9.92 1.73 -12.51
C GLY A 70 8.43 1.99 -12.28
N HIS A 71 7.93 3.06 -12.89
CA HIS A 71 6.54 3.49 -12.75
C HIS A 71 5.55 2.41 -13.20
N GLU A 72 5.75 1.88 -14.42
CA GLU A 72 4.89 0.85 -15.02
C GLU A 72 4.88 -0.44 -14.19
N GLY A 73 6.03 -0.88 -13.70
CA GLY A 73 6.13 -2.08 -12.85
C GLY A 73 5.40 -1.91 -11.53
N ALA A 74 5.50 -0.73 -10.91
CA ALA A 74 4.76 -0.41 -9.68
C ALA A 74 3.25 -0.32 -9.92
N GLN A 75 2.82 0.28 -11.02
CA GLN A 75 1.40 0.31 -11.42
C GLN A 75 0.87 -1.10 -11.72
N GLN A 76 1.66 -1.97 -12.36
CA GLN A 76 1.28 -3.37 -12.58
C GLN A 76 1.02 -4.09 -11.26
N ILE A 77 1.89 -3.93 -10.26
CA ILE A 77 1.67 -4.49 -8.92
C ILE A 77 0.38 -3.95 -8.32
N LEU A 78 0.17 -2.64 -8.36
CA LEU A 78 -1.01 -1.99 -7.78
C LEU A 78 -2.31 -2.46 -8.45
N ARG A 79 -2.33 -2.57 -9.78
CA ARG A 79 -3.46 -3.10 -10.55
C ARG A 79 -3.80 -4.54 -10.14
N ILE A 80 -2.79 -5.39 -9.99
CA ILE A 80 -3.01 -6.78 -9.54
C ILE A 80 -3.47 -6.81 -8.08
N LEU A 81 -2.96 -5.93 -7.20
CA LEU A 81 -3.49 -5.82 -5.83
C LEU A 81 -4.96 -5.42 -5.80
N GLY A 82 -5.42 -4.59 -6.74
CA GLY A 82 -6.84 -4.30 -6.93
C GLY A 82 -7.66 -5.57 -7.13
N THR A 83 -7.20 -6.53 -7.94
CA THR A 83 -7.90 -7.82 -8.14
C THR A 83 -7.84 -8.75 -6.93
N LYS A 84 -7.00 -8.44 -5.93
CA LYS A 84 -6.91 -9.17 -4.65
C LYS A 84 -7.79 -8.56 -3.56
N ALA A 85 -8.38 -7.39 -3.79
CA ALA A 85 -9.30 -6.74 -2.87
C ALA A 85 -10.75 -6.92 -3.36
N ARG A 86 -11.62 -7.55 -2.56
CA ARG A 86 -13.04 -7.71 -2.94
C ARG A 86 -13.86 -6.45 -2.71
N LYS A 87 -13.54 -5.67 -1.67
CA LYS A 87 -14.32 -4.50 -1.26
C LYS A 87 -13.52 -3.22 -1.37
N ARG A 88 -12.33 -3.18 -0.76
CA ARG A 88 -11.51 -1.95 -0.70
C ARG A 88 -10.01 -2.20 -0.75
N LEU A 89 -9.32 -1.32 -1.45
CA LEU A 89 -7.88 -1.15 -1.38
C LEU A 89 -7.59 0.21 -0.73
N PHE A 90 -6.79 0.23 0.32
CA PHE A 90 -6.24 1.47 0.87
C PHE A 90 -4.83 1.68 0.34
N PHE A 91 -4.54 2.90 -0.10
CA PHE A 91 -3.28 3.27 -0.71
C PHE A 91 -2.68 4.50 -0.04
N GLU A 92 -1.43 4.39 0.38
CA GLU A 92 -0.68 5.51 0.96
C GLU A 92 0.71 5.60 0.27
N PRO A 93 0.89 6.53 -0.69
CA PRO A 93 2.16 6.76 -1.37
C PRO A 93 3.13 7.55 -0.49
N ALA A 94 4.40 7.63 -0.91
CA ALA A 94 5.29 8.63 -0.36
C ALA A 94 4.91 10.02 -0.92
N SER A 95 5.05 11.07 -0.10
CA SER A 95 4.77 12.46 -0.44
C SER A 95 6.02 13.23 -0.92
N LYS A 96 7.15 12.53 -1.09
CA LYS A 96 8.42 13.11 -1.56
C LYS A 96 8.94 12.41 -2.80
N GLN A 97 9.23 13.17 -3.85
CA GLN A 97 9.82 12.70 -5.10
C GLN A 97 11.11 11.91 -4.86
N SER A 98 11.95 12.36 -3.93
CA SER A 98 13.25 11.73 -3.62
C SER A 98 13.14 10.26 -3.18
N ARG A 99 11.94 9.79 -2.81
CA ARG A 99 11.67 8.39 -2.45
C ARG A 99 11.57 7.44 -3.63
N TYR A 100 11.28 7.96 -4.83
CA TYR A 100 10.91 7.19 -6.02
C TYR A 100 12.10 6.83 -6.92
N GLY A 101 13.30 7.29 -6.58
CA GLY A 101 14.52 7.02 -7.35
C GLY A 101 14.72 8.01 -8.51
N PRO A 102 15.41 7.60 -9.59
CA PRO A 102 15.96 8.52 -10.59
C PRO A 102 14.92 9.18 -11.52
N LYS A 103 13.71 8.61 -11.61
CA LYS A 103 12.62 9.12 -12.45
C LYS A 103 11.37 9.30 -11.59
N PRO A 104 11.30 10.33 -10.73
CA PRO A 104 10.21 10.47 -9.78
C PRO A 104 8.89 10.90 -10.47
N PRO A 105 7.74 10.70 -9.80
CA PRO A 105 6.47 11.31 -10.14
C PRO A 105 6.54 12.82 -10.37
N ALA A 106 5.70 13.34 -11.25
CA ALA A 106 5.64 14.76 -11.59
C ALA A 106 4.72 15.58 -10.66
N PHE A 107 4.80 15.38 -9.34
CA PHE A 107 4.19 16.26 -8.34
C PHE A 107 5.23 17.17 -7.69
N ALA A 108 4.81 18.29 -7.09
CA ALA A 108 5.71 19.15 -6.32
C ALA A 108 5.68 18.82 -4.81
N ASP A 109 6.83 18.47 -4.22
CA ASP A 109 6.97 18.09 -2.80
C ASP A 109 6.40 19.12 -1.81
N SER A 110 6.40 20.40 -2.17
CA SER A 110 5.93 21.51 -1.32
C SER A 110 4.45 21.86 -1.53
N ASP A 111 3.76 21.17 -2.44
CA ASP A 111 2.36 21.44 -2.78
C ASP A 111 1.52 20.19 -2.54
N GLU A 112 0.78 20.20 -1.42
CA GLU A 112 -0.15 19.14 -1.04
C GLU A 112 -1.14 18.80 -2.15
N ARG A 113 -1.71 19.81 -2.83
CA ARG A 113 -2.69 19.58 -3.89
C ARG A 113 -2.05 18.89 -5.08
N SER A 114 -0.84 19.29 -5.47
CA SER A 114 -0.09 18.63 -6.54
C SER A 114 0.12 17.14 -6.27
N ILE A 115 0.42 16.77 -5.01
CA ILE A 115 0.62 15.37 -4.61
C ILE A 115 -0.71 14.61 -4.64
N ILE A 116 -1.79 15.22 -4.12
CA ILE A 116 -3.12 14.61 -4.08
C ILE A 116 -3.63 14.39 -5.51
N ASP A 117 -3.60 15.42 -6.35
CA ASP A 117 -4.09 15.38 -7.73
C ASP A 117 -3.33 14.35 -8.58
N TYR A 118 -2.00 14.27 -8.43
CA TYR A 118 -1.20 13.26 -9.11
C TYR A 118 -1.63 11.84 -8.74
N ASN A 119 -1.75 11.56 -7.44
CA ASN A 119 -2.12 10.21 -6.98
C ASN A 119 -3.57 9.88 -7.31
N HIS A 120 -4.49 10.84 -7.18
CA HIS A 120 -5.89 10.67 -7.58
C HIS A 120 -5.99 10.37 -9.08
N GLY A 121 -5.28 11.12 -9.94
CA GLY A 121 -5.26 10.88 -11.38
C GLY A 121 -4.68 9.51 -11.76
N MET A 122 -3.56 9.12 -11.13
CA MET A 122 -2.96 7.80 -11.33
C MET A 122 -3.90 6.67 -10.88
N LEU A 123 -4.48 6.75 -9.69
CA LEU A 123 -5.41 5.75 -9.18
C LEU A 123 -6.68 5.69 -10.01
N GLY A 124 -7.20 6.85 -10.43
CA GLY A 124 -8.38 6.96 -11.28
C GLY A 124 -8.18 6.34 -12.66
N ALA A 125 -6.98 6.48 -13.24
CA ALA A 125 -6.63 5.80 -14.48
C ALA A 125 -6.56 4.27 -14.32
N LEU A 126 -6.20 3.76 -13.14
CA LEU A 126 -6.11 2.32 -12.88
C LEU A 126 -7.44 1.68 -12.48
N PHE A 127 -8.31 2.42 -11.76
CA PHE A 127 -9.47 1.86 -11.07
C PHE A 127 -10.80 2.59 -11.36
N GLY A 128 -10.80 3.66 -12.15
CA GLY A 128 -11.96 4.54 -12.34
C GLY A 128 -11.99 5.67 -11.31
N ASN A 129 -12.16 6.92 -11.76
CA ASN A 129 -12.14 8.11 -10.90
C ASN A 129 -13.24 8.07 -9.83
N GLU A 130 -14.40 7.55 -10.17
CA GLU A 130 -15.55 7.42 -9.27
C GLU A 130 -15.33 6.45 -8.10
N ASN A 131 -14.31 5.59 -8.21
CA ASN A 131 -13.98 4.59 -7.21
C ASN A 131 -12.89 5.07 -6.25
N VAL A 132 -12.25 6.22 -6.49
CA VAL A 132 -11.11 6.73 -5.72
C VAL A 132 -11.58 7.87 -4.82
N GLU A 133 -11.24 7.79 -3.54
CA GLU A 133 -11.53 8.83 -2.55
C GLU A 133 -10.27 9.15 -1.74
N PHE A 134 -9.97 10.44 -1.59
CA PHE A 134 -8.95 10.92 -0.66
C PHE A 134 -9.52 10.98 0.76
N LEU A 135 -8.88 10.30 1.70
CA LEU A 135 -9.34 10.20 3.09
C LEU A 135 -8.68 11.21 4.04
N GLY A 136 -7.49 11.70 3.70
CA GLY A 136 -6.77 12.68 4.53
C GLY A 136 -5.27 12.43 4.61
N ALA A 137 -4.59 13.30 5.35
CA ALA A 137 -3.17 13.18 5.63
C ALA A 137 -2.91 12.35 6.90
N THR A 138 -1.89 11.50 6.87
CA THR A 138 -1.40 10.70 7.99
C THR A 138 0.01 11.15 8.37
N THR A 139 0.36 11.07 9.66
CA THR A 139 1.74 11.33 10.10
C THR A 139 2.64 10.17 9.70
N ALA A 140 3.81 10.44 9.09
CA ALA A 140 4.69 9.39 8.57
C ALA A 140 6.03 9.29 9.33
N SER A 141 6.98 10.19 9.11
CA SER A 141 8.30 10.13 9.76
C SER A 141 8.97 11.50 9.89
N ARG A 142 10.11 11.57 10.62
CA ARG A 142 10.89 12.81 10.74
C ARG A 142 11.36 13.38 9.39
N SER A 143 11.67 12.50 8.44
CA SER A 143 12.18 12.90 7.11
C SER A 143 11.07 13.18 6.10
N GLU A 144 9.82 12.89 6.45
CA GLU A 144 8.63 13.01 5.59
C GLU A 144 7.42 13.08 6.52
N LEU A 145 7.00 14.29 6.86
CA LEU A 145 6.08 14.53 7.99
C LEU A 145 4.70 13.93 7.77
N VAL A 146 4.19 14.04 6.54
CA VAL A 146 2.85 13.61 6.17
C VAL A 146 2.88 12.69 4.95
N ARG A 147 1.94 11.74 4.89
CA ARG A 147 1.56 10.99 3.69
C ARG A 147 0.06 11.12 3.49
N TYR A 148 -0.43 10.78 2.30
CA TYR A 148 -1.82 11.00 1.91
C TYR A 148 -2.52 9.66 1.70
N LEU A 149 -3.61 9.43 2.42
CA LEU A 149 -4.33 8.17 2.37
C LEU A 149 -5.48 8.25 1.37
N PHE A 150 -5.57 7.24 0.52
CA PHE A 150 -6.66 7.05 -0.43
C PHE A 150 -7.37 5.73 -0.14
N THR A 151 -8.68 5.69 -0.37
CA THR A 151 -9.43 4.44 -0.50
C THR A 151 -9.87 4.27 -1.94
N ILE A 152 -9.85 3.02 -2.40
CA ILE A 152 -10.37 2.64 -3.70
C ILE A 152 -11.44 1.58 -3.48
N GLN A 153 -12.67 1.88 -3.87
CA GLN A 153 -13.79 0.95 -3.84
C GLN A 153 -13.62 -0.06 -4.99
N MET A 154 -13.59 -1.34 -4.66
CA MET A 154 -13.49 -2.40 -5.67
C MET A 154 -14.91 -2.78 -6.09
N GLN A 155 -15.15 -2.80 -7.40
CA GLN A 155 -16.41 -3.32 -7.93
C GLN A 155 -16.42 -4.85 -7.76
N PRO A 156 -17.56 -5.43 -7.34
CA PRO A 156 -17.69 -6.86 -7.10
C PRO A 156 -17.50 -7.73 -8.36
#